data_AF-A0A949JMC5-F1
#
_entry.id   AF-A0A949JMC5-F1
#
_cell.length_a   1.000
_cell.length_b   1.000
_cell.length_c   1.000
_cell.angle_alpha   90.00
_cell.angle_beta   90.00
_cell.angle_gamma   90.00
#
_symmetry.space_group_name_H-M   'P 1'
#
loop_
_entity.id
_entity.type
_entity.pdbx_description
1 polymer ?
#
loop_
_entity_poly.entity_id
_entity_poly.type
_entity_poly.pdbx_seq_one_letter_code
_entity_poly.pdbx_strand_id
1 'polypeptide(L)'
;MRAQFTTDEAWQEALVANNTNEDELRLQIDRNNIIQQVITNALAEVEPVSPAETQAFYDENPSYFQAGEQIAARHILISAEGLTTEEEKAEALGRAEAIRAELLEGAAFAAVAQEKSEGPSGPAGGDLGTFGRGQMVAPFEEAAFALEPGAISEVVETQFGYHIIQVTEKIEAEVAPIEDVAISIEQYLAQEKQGLALETYVANLRAEASIVVNE
;
A
#
# COMPACT_ATOMS: atom_id res chain seq x y z
N MET A 1 -36.46 -19.04 -15.52
CA MET A 1 -36.89 -18.13 -14.44
C MET A 1 -38.38 -18.27 -14.11
N ARG A 2 -39.31 -18.11 -15.08
CA ARG A 2 -40.76 -18.35 -14.86
C ARG A 2 -41.09 -19.72 -14.24
N ALA A 3 -40.38 -20.78 -14.63
CA ALA A 3 -40.57 -22.15 -14.14
C ALA A 3 -40.26 -22.36 -12.64
N GLN A 4 -39.65 -21.37 -11.96
CA GLN A 4 -39.41 -21.41 -10.51
C GLN A 4 -40.65 -21.00 -9.70
N PHE A 5 -41.70 -20.48 -10.35
CA PHE A 5 -42.93 -20.02 -9.70
C PHE A 5 -44.09 -20.99 -9.97
N THR A 6 -44.76 -21.39 -8.89
CA THR A 6 -45.85 -22.38 -8.92
C THR A 6 -47.17 -21.84 -9.49
N THR A 7 -47.37 -20.52 -9.50
CA THR A 7 -48.58 -19.85 -10.03
C THR A 7 -48.22 -18.62 -10.85
N ASP A 8 -49.12 -18.18 -11.75
CA ASP A 8 -48.97 -16.92 -12.49
C ASP A 8 -48.99 -15.70 -11.56
N GLU A 9 -49.82 -15.76 -10.50
CA GLU A 9 -49.94 -14.68 -9.52
C GLU A 9 -48.62 -14.45 -8.76
N ALA A 10 -47.97 -15.52 -8.30
CA ALA A 10 -46.66 -15.44 -7.65
C ALA A 10 -45.56 -14.92 -8.59
N TRP A 11 -45.66 -15.20 -9.89
CA TRP A 11 -44.75 -14.65 -10.90
C TRP A 11 -44.95 -13.14 -11.10
N GLN A 12 -46.20 -12.71 -11.23
CA GLN A 12 -46.52 -11.28 -11.40
C GLN A 12 -46.18 -10.46 -10.16
N GLU A 13 -46.44 -10.99 -8.95
CA GLU A 13 -46.02 -10.36 -7.69
C GLU A 13 -44.50 -10.20 -7.62
N ALA A 14 -43.73 -11.20 -8.08
CA ALA A 14 -42.28 -11.11 -8.10
C ALA A 14 -41.75 -10.08 -9.11
N LEU A 15 -42.39 -9.92 -10.27
CA LEU A 15 -42.04 -8.87 -11.23
C LEU A 15 -42.29 -7.47 -10.63
N VAL A 16 -43.46 -7.26 -10.04
CA VAL A 16 -43.83 -5.99 -9.39
C VAL A 16 -42.91 -5.68 -8.22
N ALA A 17 -42.60 -6.68 -7.38
CA ALA A 17 -41.68 -6.51 -6.24
C ALA A 17 -40.26 -6.09 -6.67
N ASN A 18 -39.85 -6.45 -7.90
CA ASN A 18 -38.58 -6.04 -8.50
C ASN A 18 -38.71 -4.81 -9.40
N ASN A 19 -39.84 -4.10 -9.37
CA ASN A 19 -40.14 -2.93 -10.20
C ASN A 19 -39.92 -3.17 -11.71
N THR A 20 -40.36 -4.33 -12.22
CA THR A 20 -40.26 -4.67 -13.64
C THR A 20 -41.53 -5.35 -14.16
N ASN A 21 -41.60 -5.61 -15.46
CA ASN A 21 -42.62 -6.42 -16.11
C ASN A 21 -41.99 -7.48 -17.03
N GLU A 22 -42.80 -8.34 -17.63
CA GLU A 22 -42.31 -9.45 -18.45
C GLU A 22 -41.52 -9.00 -19.69
N ASP A 23 -41.98 -7.94 -20.36
CA ASP A 23 -41.30 -7.38 -21.53
C ASP A 23 -39.97 -6.73 -21.17
N GLU A 24 -39.94 -5.92 -20.10
CA GLU A 24 -38.72 -5.29 -19.59
C GLU A 24 -37.70 -6.33 -19.12
N LEU A 25 -38.15 -7.34 -18.40
CA LEU A 25 -37.28 -8.42 -17.94
C LEU A 25 -36.73 -9.22 -19.12
N ARG A 26 -37.55 -9.50 -20.13
CA ARG A 26 -37.09 -10.14 -21.37
C ARG A 26 -36.01 -9.29 -22.06
N LEU A 27 -36.25 -7.99 -22.21
CA LEU A 27 -35.26 -7.06 -22.79
C LEU A 27 -33.97 -7.01 -21.97
N GLN A 28 -34.04 -7.05 -20.63
CA GLN A 28 -32.87 -7.08 -19.76
C GLN A 28 -32.07 -8.37 -19.95
N ILE A 29 -32.75 -9.53 -20.00
CA ILE A 29 -32.11 -10.82 -20.24
C ILE A 29 -31.47 -10.85 -21.63
N ASP A 30 -32.19 -10.43 -22.66
CA ASP A 30 -31.68 -10.38 -24.04
C ASP A 30 -30.46 -9.47 -24.13
N ARG A 31 -30.52 -8.28 -23.51
CA ARG A 31 -29.37 -7.36 -23.43
C ARG A 31 -28.19 -7.98 -22.70
N ASN A 32 -28.41 -8.64 -21.57
CA ASN A 32 -27.35 -9.29 -20.81
C ASN A 32 -26.72 -10.44 -21.62
N ASN A 33 -27.53 -11.24 -22.32
CA ASN A 33 -27.03 -12.30 -23.19
C ASN A 33 -26.21 -11.74 -24.35
N ILE A 34 -26.64 -10.63 -24.96
CA ILE A 34 -25.86 -9.95 -26.02
C ILE A 34 -24.54 -9.42 -25.46
N ILE A 35 -24.55 -8.78 -24.29
CA ILE A 35 -23.32 -8.31 -23.62
C ILE A 35 -22.38 -9.49 -23.34
N GLN A 36 -22.89 -10.60 -22.81
CA GLN A 36 -22.10 -11.80 -22.56
C GLN A 36 -21.54 -12.42 -23.85
N GLN A 37 -22.32 -12.42 -24.94
CA GLN A 37 -21.84 -12.87 -26.24
C GLN A 37 -20.74 -11.95 -26.79
N VAL A 38 -20.88 -10.64 -26.64
CA VAL A 38 -19.86 -9.65 -27.01
C VAL A 38 -18.57 -9.90 -26.24
N ILE A 39 -18.65 -10.08 -24.92
CA ILE A 39 -17.49 -10.41 -24.08
C ILE A 39 -16.88 -11.74 -24.53
N THR A 40 -17.71 -12.79 -24.69
CA THR A 40 -17.25 -14.11 -25.12
C THR A 40 -16.50 -14.05 -26.45
N ASN A 41 -17.03 -13.33 -27.43
CA ASN A 41 -16.41 -13.18 -28.74
C ASN A 41 -15.12 -12.34 -28.68
N ALA A 42 -15.14 -11.24 -27.91
CA ALA A 42 -13.97 -10.38 -27.76
C ALA A 42 -12.80 -11.12 -27.13
N LEU A 43 -13.07 -12.07 -26.22
CA LEU A 43 -12.06 -12.82 -25.50
C LEU A 43 -11.68 -14.15 -26.16
N ALA A 44 -12.36 -14.58 -27.22
CA ALA A 44 -12.18 -15.90 -27.83
C ALA A 44 -10.75 -16.16 -28.34
N GLU A 45 -10.09 -15.11 -28.83
CA GLU A 45 -8.73 -15.17 -29.40
C GLU A 45 -7.67 -14.60 -28.44
N VAL A 46 -8.04 -14.26 -27.20
CA VAL A 46 -7.09 -13.73 -26.21
C VAL A 46 -6.26 -14.88 -25.66
N GLU A 47 -4.99 -14.94 -26.06
CA GLU A 47 -4.04 -15.91 -25.53
C GLU A 47 -3.79 -15.68 -24.03
N PRO A 48 -3.64 -16.75 -23.23
CA PRO A 48 -3.26 -16.63 -21.83
C PRO A 48 -1.90 -15.94 -21.70
N VAL A 49 -1.66 -15.31 -20.55
CA VAL A 49 -0.35 -14.73 -20.22
C VAL A 49 0.68 -15.84 -20.15
N SER A 50 1.76 -15.68 -20.92
CA SER A 50 2.87 -16.62 -20.94
C SER A 50 3.88 -16.33 -19.82
N PRO A 51 4.66 -17.33 -19.36
CA PRO A 51 5.73 -17.10 -18.38
C PRO A 51 6.77 -16.08 -18.85
N ALA A 52 6.99 -15.98 -20.17
CA ALA A 52 7.92 -15.00 -20.75
C ALA A 52 7.39 -13.56 -20.59
N GLU A 53 6.08 -13.34 -20.70
CA GLU A 53 5.46 -12.03 -20.46
C GLU A 53 5.48 -11.67 -18.97
N THR A 54 5.23 -12.63 -18.10
CA THR A 54 5.36 -12.47 -16.64
C THR A 54 6.79 -12.07 -16.27
N GLN A 55 7.78 -12.76 -16.82
CA GLN A 55 9.20 -12.46 -16.60
C GLN A 55 9.57 -11.08 -17.14
N ALA A 56 9.16 -10.76 -18.37
CA ALA A 56 9.45 -9.45 -18.98
C ALA A 56 8.86 -8.31 -18.15
N PHE A 57 7.61 -8.43 -17.70
CA PHE A 57 6.99 -7.43 -16.83
C PHE A 57 7.73 -7.28 -15.50
N TYR A 58 8.16 -8.39 -14.89
CA TYR A 58 8.96 -8.36 -13.67
C TYR A 58 10.29 -7.62 -13.86
N ASP A 59 11.02 -7.95 -14.93
CA ASP A 59 12.35 -7.38 -15.23
C ASP A 59 12.27 -5.89 -15.63
N GLU A 60 11.22 -5.49 -16.33
CA GLU A 60 11.02 -4.12 -16.82
C GLU A 60 10.45 -3.17 -15.75
N ASN A 61 9.84 -3.71 -14.69
CA ASN A 61 9.16 -2.93 -13.66
C ASN A 61 9.68 -3.19 -12.23
N PRO A 62 11.01 -3.14 -11.98
CA PRO A 62 11.59 -3.52 -10.69
C PRO A 62 11.07 -2.69 -9.51
N SER A 63 10.66 -1.44 -9.74
CA SER A 63 10.10 -0.57 -8.70
C SER A 63 8.77 -1.07 -8.13
N TYR A 64 7.99 -1.85 -8.88
CA TYR A 64 6.74 -2.42 -8.38
C TYR A 64 6.97 -3.56 -7.38
N PHE A 65 8.17 -4.12 -7.38
CA PHE A 65 8.53 -5.30 -6.59
C PHE A 65 9.60 -5.00 -5.54
N GLN A 66 10.12 -3.77 -5.50
CA GLN A 66 11.02 -3.31 -4.46
C GLN A 66 10.24 -3.03 -3.18
N ALA A 67 10.43 -3.85 -2.15
CA ALA A 67 10.25 -3.37 -0.80
C ALA A 67 11.36 -2.34 -0.54
N GLY A 68 11.00 -1.10 -0.23
CA GLY A 68 11.99 -0.08 0.12
C GLY A 68 12.81 -0.50 1.34
N GLU A 69 14.03 0.01 1.44
CA GLU A 69 14.88 -0.19 2.63
C GLU A 69 14.10 0.20 3.90
N GLN A 70 14.12 -0.68 4.88
CA GLN A 70 13.47 -0.49 6.16
C GLN A 70 14.49 -0.66 7.29
N ILE A 71 14.24 0.02 8.41
CA ILE A 71 15.05 -0.13 9.62
C ILE A 71 14.13 -0.37 10.81
N ALA A 72 14.54 -1.24 11.73
CA ALA A 72 13.99 -1.27 13.06
C ALA A 72 14.86 -0.39 13.96
N ALA A 73 14.24 0.53 14.70
CA ALA A 73 14.99 1.43 15.57
C ALA A 73 14.24 1.72 16.86
N ARG A 74 15.00 2.25 17.81
CA ARG A 74 14.49 2.81 19.05
C ARG A 74 15.08 4.19 19.30
N HIS A 75 14.37 5.02 20.05
CA HIS A 75 14.83 6.36 20.37
C HIS A 75 14.50 6.79 21.80
N ILE A 76 15.25 7.79 22.26
CA ILE A 76 14.96 8.58 23.46
C ILE A 76 14.69 10.00 22.98
N LEU A 77 13.60 10.60 23.46
CA LEU A 77 13.26 11.99 23.19
C LEU A 77 13.39 12.82 24.46
N ILE A 78 14.10 13.94 24.37
CA ILE A 78 13.95 15.08 25.28
C ILE A 78 13.14 16.15 24.56
N SER A 79 11.93 16.41 25.04
CA SER A 79 10.95 17.26 24.39
C SER A 79 11.42 18.72 24.35
N ALA A 80 11.16 19.38 23.21
CA ALA A 80 11.24 20.83 23.10
C ALA A 80 9.91 21.53 23.41
N GLU A 81 8.86 20.79 23.78
CA GLU A 81 7.57 21.36 24.14
C GLU A 81 7.72 22.30 25.35
N GLY A 82 7.24 23.53 25.19
CA GLY A 82 7.31 24.55 26.24
C GLY A 82 8.67 25.26 26.38
N LEU A 83 9.69 24.89 25.61
CA LEU A 83 10.97 25.61 25.61
C LEU A 83 10.85 26.86 24.72
N THR A 84 11.08 28.03 25.30
CA THR A 84 10.88 29.33 24.63
C THR A 84 12.16 30.16 24.53
N THR A 85 13.16 29.84 25.34
CA THR A 85 14.45 30.52 25.41
C THR A 85 15.59 29.63 24.92
N GLU A 86 16.68 30.24 24.48
CA GLU A 86 17.89 29.51 24.06
C GLU A 86 18.58 28.81 25.25
N GLU A 87 18.42 29.34 26.47
CA GLU A 87 18.92 28.70 27.69
C GLU A 87 18.17 27.39 27.98
N GLU A 88 16.84 27.38 27.91
CA GLU A 88 16.01 26.17 28.07
C GLU A 88 16.33 25.10 27.01
N LYS A 89 16.54 25.51 25.76
CA LYS A 89 16.97 24.60 24.68
C LYS A 89 18.36 24.03 24.93
N ALA A 90 19.31 24.86 25.38
CA ALA A 90 20.66 24.41 25.71
C ALA A 90 20.67 23.42 26.88
N GLU A 91 19.82 23.62 27.89
CA GLU A 91 19.64 22.66 28.98
C GLU A 91 19.06 21.34 28.48
N ALA A 92 18.05 21.36 27.61
CA ALA A 92 17.49 20.16 27.00
C ALA A 92 18.50 19.40 26.13
N LEU A 93 19.30 20.11 25.33
CA LEU A 93 20.41 19.54 24.59
C LEU A 93 21.44 18.89 25.53
N GLY A 94 21.84 19.58 26.60
CA GLY A 94 22.77 19.04 27.59
C GLY A 94 22.25 17.78 28.28
N ARG A 95 20.94 17.69 28.54
CA ARG A 95 20.30 16.45 29.04
C ARG A 95 20.40 15.32 28.02
N ALA A 96 20.12 15.59 26.75
CA ALA A 96 20.23 14.60 25.67
C ALA A 96 21.68 14.12 25.49
N GLU A 97 22.66 15.01 25.55
CA GLU A 97 24.09 14.67 25.48
C GLU A 97 24.54 13.81 26.67
N ALA A 98 24.07 14.12 27.88
CA ALA A 98 24.37 13.32 29.06
C ALA A 98 23.79 11.90 28.96
N ILE A 99 22.55 11.78 28.47
CA ILE A 99 21.93 10.47 28.20
C ILE A 99 22.73 9.69 27.15
N ARG A 100 23.15 10.36 26.07
CA ARG A 100 23.97 9.72 25.04
C ARG A 100 25.29 9.19 25.63
N ALA A 101 25.97 9.98 26.47
CA ALA A 101 27.21 9.55 27.11
C ALA A 101 27.00 8.29 27.96
N GLU A 102 25.93 8.23 28.76
CA GLU A 102 25.57 7.06 29.56
C GLU A 102 25.34 5.81 28.69
N LEU A 103 24.68 5.97 27.53
CA LEU A 103 24.46 4.85 26.61
C LEU A 103 25.78 4.37 25.97
N LEU A 104 26.70 5.28 25.64
CA LEU A 104 28.03 4.94 25.12
C LEU A 104 28.91 4.25 26.16
N GLU A 105 28.68 4.50 27.45
CA GLU A 105 29.32 3.78 28.57
C GLU A 105 28.73 2.38 28.79
N GLY A 106 27.69 2.01 28.04
CA GLY A 106 27.12 0.65 28.02
C GLY A 106 25.83 0.48 28.81
N ALA A 107 25.15 1.57 29.19
CA ALA A 107 23.82 1.47 29.79
C ALA A 107 22.80 0.84 28.83
N ALA A 108 21.86 0.09 29.39
CA ALA A 108 20.84 -0.58 28.59
C ALA A 108 19.83 0.43 28.03
N PHE A 109 19.85 0.63 26.71
CA PHE A 109 19.03 1.64 26.01
C PHE A 109 17.55 1.62 26.43
N ALA A 110 16.94 0.44 26.48
CA ALA A 110 15.53 0.30 26.85
C ALA A 110 15.24 0.77 28.29
N ALA A 111 16.15 0.53 29.24
CA ALA A 111 16.00 1.00 30.62
C ALA A 111 16.12 2.53 30.69
N VAL A 112 17.13 3.09 30.04
CA VAL A 112 17.32 4.55 29.97
C VAL A 112 16.14 5.23 29.29
N ALA A 113 15.58 4.63 28.24
CA ALA A 113 14.40 5.14 27.55
C ALA A 113 13.15 5.11 28.43
N GLN A 114 12.92 4.04 29.18
CA GLN A 114 11.80 3.95 30.13
C GLN A 114 11.89 4.98 31.25
N GLU A 115 13.10 5.30 31.69
CA GLU A 115 13.34 6.26 32.77
C GLU A 115 13.31 7.71 32.29
N LYS A 116 13.89 8.00 31.12
CA LYS A 116 14.27 9.37 30.73
C LYS A 116 13.63 9.87 29.44
N SER A 117 12.98 9.02 28.64
CA SER A 117 12.33 9.46 27.40
C SER A 117 11.01 10.16 27.70
N GLU A 118 10.84 11.35 27.14
CA GLU A 118 9.62 12.16 27.22
C GLU A 118 8.68 11.86 26.03
N GLY A 119 9.05 10.92 25.15
CA GLY A 119 8.25 10.49 24.00
C GLY A 119 7.30 9.31 24.30
N PRO A 120 6.30 9.08 23.44
CA PRO A 120 5.27 8.04 23.64
C PRO A 120 5.83 6.61 23.62
N SER A 121 6.97 6.38 22.97
CA SER A 121 7.68 5.09 22.92
C SER A 121 8.47 4.78 24.19
N GLY A 122 8.68 5.77 25.09
CA GLY A 122 9.48 5.63 26.31
C GLY A 122 9.13 4.41 27.16
N PRO A 123 7.84 4.20 27.53
CA PRO A 123 7.42 3.02 28.30
C PRO A 123 7.74 1.68 27.63
N ALA A 124 7.81 1.64 26.30
CA ALA A 124 8.19 0.48 25.50
C ALA A 124 9.71 0.38 25.26
N GLY A 125 10.54 1.08 26.04
CA GLY A 125 11.99 1.09 25.87
C GLY A 125 12.45 1.90 24.66
N GLY A 126 11.63 2.84 24.19
CA GLY A 126 11.91 3.68 23.03
C GLY A 126 11.64 3.00 21.69
N ASP A 127 11.08 1.79 21.66
CA ASP A 127 10.86 1.01 20.45
C ASP A 127 9.88 1.71 19.48
N LEU A 128 10.30 1.83 18.21
CA LEU A 128 9.51 2.39 17.12
C LEU A 128 9.01 1.30 16.15
N GLY A 129 9.44 0.05 16.33
CA GLY A 129 9.27 -1.00 15.34
C GLY A 129 10.03 -0.70 14.05
N THR A 130 9.53 -1.28 12.95
CA THR A 130 10.13 -1.14 11.62
C THR A 130 9.48 0.00 10.84
N PHE A 131 10.29 0.83 10.20
CA PHE A 131 9.83 1.87 9.30
C PHE A 131 10.74 2.02 8.07
N GLY A 132 10.14 2.46 6.97
CA GLY A 132 10.81 2.81 5.72
C GLY A 132 11.01 4.33 5.56
N ARG A 133 11.66 4.71 4.47
CA ARG A 133 11.86 6.13 4.11
C ARG A 133 10.53 6.86 3.90
N GLY A 134 10.48 8.13 4.30
CA GLY A 134 9.31 9.00 4.26
C GLY A 134 8.33 8.84 5.42
N GLN A 135 8.60 7.97 6.39
CA GLN A 135 7.71 7.73 7.55
C GLN A 135 8.09 8.55 8.79
N MET A 136 9.33 9.07 8.84
CA MET A 136 9.82 9.90 9.95
C MET A 136 10.16 11.31 9.46
N VAL A 137 10.33 12.26 10.39
CA VAL A 137 10.80 13.61 10.02
C VAL A 137 12.22 13.55 9.47
N ALA A 138 12.49 14.32 8.40
CA ALA A 138 13.75 14.27 7.64
C ALA A 138 15.03 14.19 8.50
N PRO A 139 15.28 15.07 9.50
CA PRO A 139 16.50 14.99 10.30
C PRO A 139 16.63 13.68 11.10
N PHE A 140 15.52 13.15 11.61
CA PHE A 140 15.51 11.87 12.31
C PHE A 140 15.80 10.72 11.35
N GLU A 141 15.12 10.72 10.20
CA GLU A 141 15.28 9.69 9.17
C GLU A 141 16.72 9.63 8.64
N GLU A 142 17.28 10.77 8.25
CA GLU A 142 18.65 10.85 7.72
C GLU A 142 19.67 10.29 8.72
N ALA A 143 19.55 10.65 9.99
CA ALA A 143 20.41 10.12 11.04
C ALA A 143 20.19 8.62 11.28
N ALA A 144 18.93 8.16 11.32
CA ALA A 144 18.61 6.76 11.58
C ALA A 144 19.11 5.84 10.46
N PHE A 145 18.85 6.17 9.19
CA PHE A 145 19.29 5.36 8.05
C PHE A 145 20.81 5.38 7.83
N ALA A 146 21.51 6.41 8.33
CA ALA A 146 22.98 6.48 8.28
C ALA A 146 23.67 5.61 9.36
N LEU A 147 22.95 5.15 10.38
CA LEU A 147 23.53 4.33 11.46
C LEU A 147 23.66 2.87 11.05
N GLU A 148 24.71 2.21 11.53
CA GLU A 148 24.80 0.75 11.50
C GLU A 148 23.99 0.11 12.64
N PRO A 149 23.47 -1.13 12.47
CA PRO A 149 22.79 -1.84 13.55
C PRO A 149 23.64 -1.88 14.84
N GLY A 150 23.03 -1.50 15.95
CA GLY A 150 23.63 -1.38 17.27
C GLY A 150 24.29 -0.02 17.54
N ALA A 151 24.59 0.79 16.52
CA ALA A 151 25.21 2.09 16.71
C ALA A 151 24.23 3.13 17.30
N ILE A 152 24.76 4.08 18.06
CA ILE A 152 24.00 5.16 18.71
C ILE A 152 24.31 6.48 17.98
N SER A 153 23.28 7.21 17.56
CA SER A 153 23.44 8.50 16.88
C SER A 153 24.10 9.56 17.76
N GLU A 154 24.61 10.61 17.12
CA GLU A 154 24.70 11.92 17.77
C GLU A 154 23.31 12.41 18.21
N VAL A 155 23.25 13.47 19.01
CA VAL A 155 21.94 14.08 19.34
C VAL A 155 21.36 14.71 18.08
N VAL A 156 20.15 14.29 17.71
CA VAL A 156 19.43 14.77 16.52
C VAL A 156 18.35 15.74 16.96
N GLU A 157 18.43 16.99 16.51
CA GLU A 157 17.39 17.98 16.76
C GLU A 157 16.27 17.88 15.72
N THR A 158 15.02 17.89 16.18
CA THR A 158 13.83 17.97 15.34
C THR A 158 12.85 18.97 15.94
N GLN A 159 11.73 19.22 15.25
CA GLN A 159 10.64 20.05 15.78
C GLN A 159 10.03 19.51 17.10
N PHE A 160 10.26 18.24 17.44
CA PHE A 160 9.76 17.63 18.68
C PHE A 160 10.75 17.77 19.84
N GLY A 161 12.02 18.05 19.56
CA GLY A 161 13.09 18.13 20.54
C GLY A 161 14.34 17.38 20.12
N TYR A 162 15.04 16.81 21.09
CA TYR A 162 16.35 16.20 20.92
C TYR A 162 16.25 14.68 21.03
N HIS A 163 16.73 13.99 20.00
CA HIS A 163 16.60 12.55 19.85
C HIS A 163 17.95 11.87 19.94
N ILE A 164 18.02 10.77 20.68
CA ILE A 164 19.10 9.78 20.58
C ILE A 164 18.52 8.53 19.95
N ILE A 165 19.12 8.05 18.87
CA ILE A 165 18.58 6.97 18.03
C ILE A 165 19.53 5.78 18.10
N GLN A 166 18.98 4.58 18.15
CA GLN A 166 19.71 3.34 17.91
C GLN A 166 18.95 2.47 16.92
N VAL A 167 19.60 2.11 15.82
CA VAL A 167 19.08 1.11 14.88
C VAL A 167 19.34 -0.26 15.47
N THR A 168 18.31 -1.09 15.55
CA THR A 168 18.43 -2.49 16.03
C THR A 168 18.59 -3.45 14.86
N GLU A 169 18.04 -3.14 13.70
CA GLU A 169 18.09 -3.99 12.50
C GLU A 169 18.00 -3.13 11.23
N LYS A 170 18.77 -3.50 10.20
CA LYS A 170 18.59 -3.00 8.83
C LYS A 170 17.99 -4.11 7.99
N ILE A 171 16.92 -3.79 7.29
CA ILE A 171 16.24 -4.65 6.32
C ILE A 171 16.53 -4.03 4.96
N GLU A 172 17.40 -4.68 4.20
CA GLU A 172 17.79 -4.18 2.88
C GLU A 172 16.57 -4.13 1.95
N ALA A 173 16.64 -3.22 0.98
CA ALA A 173 15.66 -3.18 -0.09
C ALA A 173 15.81 -4.46 -0.93
N GLU A 174 14.94 -5.42 -0.70
CA GLU A 174 14.87 -6.63 -1.51
C GLU A 174 13.75 -6.49 -2.56
N VAL A 175 14.10 -6.91 -3.78
CA VAL A 175 13.09 -7.12 -4.81
C VAL A 175 12.42 -8.45 -4.48
N ALA A 176 11.10 -8.42 -4.26
CA ALA A 176 10.33 -9.62 -3.99
C ALA A 176 10.60 -10.65 -5.10
N PRO A 177 11.03 -11.88 -4.77
CA PRO A 177 11.32 -12.91 -5.76
C PRO A 177 10.14 -13.10 -6.71
N ILE A 178 10.41 -13.35 -7.99
CA ILE A 178 9.35 -13.50 -8.99
C ILE A 178 8.36 -14.59 -8.60
N GLU A 179 8.80 -15.63 -7.87
CA GLU A 179 7.95 -16.71 -7.39
C GLU A 179 6.82 -16.22 -6.46
N ASP A 180 7.09 -15.16 -5.69
CA ASP A 180 6.13 -14.59 -4.73
C ASP A 180 5.11 -13.65 -5.42
N VAL A 181 5.47 -13.10 -6.59
CA VAL A 181 4.67 -12.09 -7.29
C VAL A 181 4.12 -12.54 -8.65
N ALA A 182 4.57 -13.67 -9.20
CA ALA A 182 4.22 -14.16 -10.54
C ALA A 182 2.71 -14.27 -10.75
N ILE A 183 1.98 -14.84 -9.79
CA ILE A 183 0.51 -15.00 -9.89
C ILE A 183 -0.18 -13.63 -9.99
N SER A 184 0.28 -12.66 -9.22
CA SER A 184 -0.27 -11.30 -9.23
C SER A 184 0.02 -10.60 -10.57
N ILE A 185 1.23 -10.78 -11.11
CA ILE A 185 1.62 -10.26 -12.42
C ILE A 185 0.77 -10.90 -13.53
N GLU A 186 0.62 -12.22 -13.52
CA GLU A 186 -0.21 -12.94 -14.50
C GLU A 186 -1.66 -12.47 -14.49
N GLN A 187 -2.24 -12.27 -13.31
CA GLN A 187 -3.61 -11.76 -13.17
C GLN A 187 -3.76 -10.33 -13.65
N TYR A 188 -2.76 -9.47 -13.40
CA TYR A 188 -2.73 -8.10 -13.89
C TYR A 188 -2.66 -8.07 -15.43
N LEU A 189 -1.69 -8.76 -16.01
CA LEU A 189 -1.50 -8.82 -17.46
C LEU A 189 -2.70 -9.46 -18.16
N ALA A 190 -3.34 -10.47 -17.56
CA ALA A 190 -4.53 -11.09 -18.13
C ALA A 190 -5.70 -10.11 -18.18
N GLN A 191 -5.92 -9.33 -17.11
CA GLN A 191 -6.95 -8.30 -17.08
C GLN A 191 -6.67 -7.19 -18.11
N GLU A 192 -5.41 -6.77 -18.24
CA GLU A 192 -5.01 -5.77 -19.23
C GLU A 192 -5.29 -6.26 -20.66
N LYS A 193 -4.85 -7.47 -21.01
CA LYS A 193 -5.11 -8.09 -22.32
C LYS A 193 -6.61 -8.21 -22.62
N GLN A 194 -7.39 -8.71 -21.67
CA GLN A 194 -8.85 -8.86 -21.83
C GLN A 194 -9.55 -7.50 -22.01
N GLY A 195 -9.13 -6.49 -21.25
CA GLY A 195 -9.63 -5.12 -21.38
C GLY A 195 -9.36 -4.54 -22.76
N LEU A 196 -8.12 -4.65 -23.24
CA LEU A 196 -7.72 -4.15 -24.56
C LEU A 196 -8.46 -4.88 -25.70
N ALA A 197 -8.64 -6.20 -25.57
CA ALA A 197 -9.38 -7.00 -26.55
C ALA A 197 -10.85 -6.58 -26.63
N LEU A 198 -11.50 -6.36 -25.48
CA LEU A 198 -12.89 -5.90 -25.42
C LEU A 198 -13.04 -4.48 -26.01
N GLU A 199 -12.15 -3.56 -25.66
CA GLU A 199 -12.14 -2.20 -26.21
C GLU A 199 -12.01 -2.24 -27.74
N THR A 200 -11.05 -3.01 -28.25
CA THR A 200 -10.80 -3.17 -29.69
C THR A 200 -12.02 -3.78 -30.39
N TYR A 201 -12.61 -4.83 -29.82
CA TYR A 201 -13.78 -5.48 -30.39
C TYR A 201 -15.00 -4.53 -30.47
N VAL A 202 -15.27 -3.77 -29.40
CA VAL A 202 -16.36 -2.79 -29.37
C VAL A 202 -16.10 -1.64 -30.35
N ALA A 203 -14.85 -1.18 -30.47
CA ALA A 203 -14.48 -0.16 -31.44
C ALA A 203 -14.75 -0.63 -32.89
N ASN A 204 -14.39 -1.87 -33.22
CA ASN A 204 -14.67 -2.46 -34.53
C ASN A 204 -16.18 -2.58 -34.80
N LEU A 205 -16.96 -3.08 -33.84
CA LEU A 205 -18.42 -3.15 -33.96
C LEU A 205 -19.04 -1.77 -34.23
N ARG A 206 -18.56 -0.73 -33.54
CA ARG A 206 -19.03 0.65 -33.75
C ARG A 206 -18.67 1.17 -35.14
N ALA A 207 -17.49 0.86 -35.65
CA ALA A 207 -17.05 1.28 -36.98
C ALA A 207 -17.84 0.60 -38.10
N GLU A 208 -18.25 -0.64 -37.92
CA GLU A 208 -19.07 -1.39 -38.88
C GLU A 208 -20.58 -1.06 -38.79
N ALA A 209 -21.03 -0.50 -37.67
CA ALA A 209 -22.42 -0.16 -37.46
C ALA A 209 -22.82 1.14 -38.18
N SER A 210 -23.97 1.11 -38.85
CA SER A 210 -24.65 2.34 -39.31
C SER A 210 -25.45 2.94 -38.14
N ILE A 211 -24.85 3.89 -37.43
CA ILE A 211 -25.47 4.57 -36.28
C ILE A 211 -26.08 5.90 -36.74
N VAL A 212 -27.42 6.02 -36.65
CA VAL A 212 -28.14 7.27 -36.84
C VAL A 212 -28.65 7.73 -35.47
N VAL A 213 -28.10 8.83 -34.97
CA VAL A 213 -28.61 9.49 -33.74
C VAL A 213 -29.65 10.51 -34.18
N ASN A 214 -30.92 10.25 -33.87
CA ASN A 214 -31.99 11.22 -34.08
C ASN A 214 -32.08 12.11 -32.84
N GLU A 215 -31.94 13.43 -33.04
CA GLU A 215 -32.17 14.46 -32.01
C GLU A 215 -33.65 14.57 -31.62
#